data_AF-A0A5M9NNW5-F1
#
_entry.id   AF-A0A5M9NNW5-F1
#
_cell.length_a   1.000
_cell.length_b   1.000
_cell.length_c   1.000
_cell.angle_alpha   90.00
_cell.angle_beta   90.00
_cell.angle_gamma   90.00
#
_symmetry.space_group_name_H-M   'P 1'
#
loop_
_entity.id
_entity.type
_entity.pdbx_description
1 polymer ?
#
loop_
_entity_poly.entity_id
_entity_poly.type
_entity_poly.pdbx_seq_one_letter_code
_entity_poly.pdbx_strand_id
1 'polypeptide(L)'
;MDAFKKVVWQEGMFIAPQHFQQQDRYVQNYIRQNIETLAGFAPFFGITELVLNHDLLKIGKLSIPSCSGVFPDGTQFNLKQEIVVDIPQGTIETVVYLALPISLQGNNDYSEDGQEQSRYITRSINVFDTSTSENASVEVDVAQLNIGLKFAGEDTSGFTLIPVAKILEISDSDEVMLDRAFIPACLHYGASTLLSERVKEIHALVSNRAQNLLKRIEAGQGQKSPQSMMQDFLWLQTLNTWLPWFELTISNTKYPTHELYSKLKQFEAQVMALTPAIPAQCQPLKYDKLYDNFNPLFSSLRNLLTLVQQDSVIEFKWDISLFEKRRLLRTLIKDPSSVYNRRFVLSVKSDISSTELNELFPISAKLSSNNKIVELVRSSLSGISLTPLPIAPSELKPMQGVAYFEVDTKDRNWLDMLDTRDAIALHVDARIPTLEVVLYALR
;
A
#
# COMPACT_ATOMS: atom_id res chain seq x y z
N MET A 1 35.13 4.44 -27.91
CA MET A 1 36.02 4.00 -26.81
C MET A 1 36.60 2.65 -27.17
N ASP A 2 37.92 2.57 -27.28
CA ASP A 2 38.62 1.32 -27.60
C ASP A 2 38.81 0.42 -26.38
N ALA A 3 38.55 0.95 -25.18
CA ALA A 3 38.73 0.29 -23.88
C ALA A 3 37.98 -1.06 -23.73
N PHE A 4 36.93 -1.30 -24.53
CA PHE A 4 36.12 -2.52 -24.47
C PHE A 4 36.10 -3.28 -25.80
N LYS A 5 37.11 -3.13 -26.66
CA LYS A 5 37.19 -3.86 -27.93
C LYS A 5 37.74 -5.27 -27.71
N LYS A 6 37.27 -6.20 -28.54
CA LYS A 6 37.71 -7.60 -28.55
C LYS A 6 39.18 -7.68 -28.95
N VAL A 7 39.95 -8.51 -28.26
CA VAL A 7 41.35 -8.80 -28.60
C VAL A 7 41.41 -9.69 -29.86
N VAL A 8 42.29 -9.34 -30.79
CA VAL A 8 42.61 -10.17 -31.96
C VAL A 8 43.82 -11.02 -31.61
N TRP A 9 43.64 -12.33 -31.58
CA TRP A 9 44.72 -13.30 -31.35
C TRP A 9 45.26 -13.79 -32.69
N GLN A 10 46.55 -13.54 -32.93
CA GLN A 10 47.24 -13.94 -34.15
C GLN A 10 48.28 -15.02 -33.86
N GLU A 11 48.53 -15.88 -34.84
CA GLU A 11 49.61 -16.87 -34.75
C GLU A 11 50.96 -16.18 -34.57
N GLY A 12 51.80 -16.70 -33.67
CA GLY A 12 53.12 -16.16 -33.37
C GLY A 12 53.16 -14.89 -32.50
N MET A 13 52.00 -14.45 -31.98
CA MET A 13 51.90 -13.26 -31.13
C MET A 13 52.50 -13.47 -29.73
N PHE A 14 53.29 -12.51 -29.23
CA PHE A 14 53.79 -12.52 -27.87
C PHE A 14 52.69 -12.16 -26.86
N ILE A 15 52.49 -13.01 -25.86
CA ILE A 15 51.47 -12.79 -24.82
C ILE A 15 52.01 -11.86 -23.75
N ALA A 16 51.32 -10.74 -23.58
CA ALA A 16 51.52 -9.77 -22.50
C ALA A 16 50.25 -9.59 -21.64
N PRO A 17 50.35 -9.17 -20.36
CA PRO A 17 49.21 -9.02 -19.43
C PRO A 17 48.05 -8.18 -20.00
N GLN A 18 48.36 -7.17 -20.81
CA GLN A 18 47.41 -6.26 -21.42
C GLN A 18 46.38 -6.99 -22.28
N HIS A 19 46.75 -8.11 -22.92
CA HIS A 19 45.80 -8.90 -23.71
C HIS A 19 44.73 -9.54 -22.84
N PHE A 20 45.11 -10.09 -21.68
CA PHE A 20 44.15 -10.65 -20.73
C PHE A 20 43.28 -9.57 -20.09
N GLN A 21 43.86 -8.44 -19.70
CA GLN A 21 43.14 -7.29 -19.15
C GLN A 21 42.12 -6.73 -20.15
N GLN A 22 42.51 -6.57 -21.43
CA GLN A 22 41.61 -6.08 -22.47
C GLN A 22 40.50 -7.10 -22.80
N GLN A 23 40.84 -8.39 -22.83
CA GLN A 23 39.87 -9.46 -23.02
C GLN A 23 38.84 -9.49 -21.88
N ASP A 24 39.27 -9.35 -20.62
CA ASP A 24 38.39 -9.26 -19.45
C ASP A 24 37.45 -8.05 -19.54
N ARG A 25 37.98 -6.85 -19.82
CA ARG A 25 37.16 -5.65 -20.05
C ARG A 25 36.12 -5.83 -21.16
N TYR A 26 36.49 -6.45 -22.28
CA TYR A 26 35.55 -6.76 -23.36
C TYR A 26 34.42 -7.70 -22.88
N VAL A 27 34.76 -8.78 -22.18
CA VAL A 27 33.78 -9.76 -21.66
C VAL A 27 32.85 -9.10 -20.64
N GLN A 28 33.38 -8.36 -19.68
CA GLN A 28 32.58 -7.65 -18.67
C GLN A 28 31.61 -6.65 -19.32
N ASN A 29 32.10 -5.84 -20.27
CA ASN A 29 31.24 -4.90 -20.99
C ASN A 29 30.18 -5.60 -21.84
N TYR A 30 30.51 -6.73 -22.49
CA TYR A 30 29.53 -7.52 -23.23
C TYR A 30 28.42 -8.04 -22.32
N ILE A 31 28.77 -8.59 -21.15
CA ILE A 31 27.79 -9.06 -20.15
C ILE A 31 26.91 -7.89 -19.68
N ARG A 32 27.54 -6.77 -19.30
CA ARG A 32 26.85 -5.55 -18.86
C ARG A 32 25.82 -5.08 -19.90
N GLN A 33 26.22 -4.96 -21.17
CA GLN A 33 25.33 -4.50 -22.24
C GLN A 33 24.13 -5.44 -22.43
N ASN A 34 24.33 -6.75 -22.31
CA ASN A 34 23.23 -7.71 -22.37
C ASN A 34 22.27 -7.56 -21.18
N ILE A 35 22.80 -7.37 -19.97
CA ILE A 35 21.97 -7.14 -18.77
C ILE A 35 21.18 -5.84 -18.91
N GLU A 36 21.82 -4.73 -19.28
CA GLU A 36 21.16 -3.43 -19.46
C GLU A 36 20.07 -3.49 -20.55
N THR A 37 20.32 -4.24 -21.63
CA THR A 37 19.33 -4.45 -22.71
C THR A 37 18.09 -5.20 -22.21
N LEU A 38 18.28 -6.20 -21.34
CA LEU A 38 17.19 -7.03 -20.80
C LEU A 38 16.49 -6.40 -19.60
N ALA A 39 17.16 -5.53 -18.85
CA ALA A 39 16.63 -4.92 -17.64
C ALA A 39 15.38 -4.07 -17.90
N GLY A 40 15.27 -3.44 -19.08
CA GLY A 40 14.08 -2.68 -19.47
C GLY A 40 13.90 -1.34 -18.75
N PHE A 41 14.88 -0.89 -17.95
CA PHE A 41 14.90 0.42 -17.31
C PHE A 41 16.33 0.98 -17.23
N ALA A 42 16.43 2.31 -17.15
CA ALA A 42 17.69 3.03 -16.97
C ALA A 42 17.50 4.20 -15.98
N PRO A 43 18.55 4.55 -15.20
CA PRO A 43 19.84 3.84 -15.08
C PRO A 43 19.71 2.52 -14.29
N PHE A 44 20.52 1.51 -14.63
CA PHE A 44 20.50 0.18 -14.00
C PHE A 44 21.58 0.08 -12.91
N PHE A 45 21.28 0.57 -11.72
CA PHE A 45 22.17 0.45 -10.57
C PHE A 45 21.38 0.38 -9.26
N GLY A 46 22.05 -0.06 -8.21
CA GLY A 46 21.51 -0.08 -6.86
C GLY A 46 21.76 -1.39 -6.13
N ILE A 47 21.28 -1.41 -4.90
CA ILE A 47 21.43 -2.51 -3.96
C ILE A 47 20.36 -3.59 -4.20
N THR A 48 20.79 -4.84 -4.20
CA THR A 48 19.91 -6.02 -4.24
C THR A 48 19.68 -6.63 -2.86
N GLU A 49 20.62 -6.41 -1.93
CA GLU A 49 20.55 -6.83 -0.52
C GLU A 49 21.38 -5.87 0.34
N LEU A 50 20.83 -5.42 1.46
CA LEU A 50 21.50 -4.52 2.41
C LEU A 50 21.24 -5.00 3.84
N VAL A 51 22.32 -5.19 4.61
CA VAL A 51 22.24 -5.46 6.04
C VAL A 51 22.97 -4.33 6.78
N LEU A 52 22.29 -3.71 7.74
CA LEU A 52 22.86 -2.69 8.62
C LEU A 52 23.01 -3.27 10.04
N ASN A 53 24.15 -3.05 10.67
CA ASN A 53 24.36 -3.43 12.06
C ASN A 53 23.88 -2.30 12.99
N HIS A 54 22.68 -2.46 13.53
CA HIS A 54 22.06 -1.45 14.41
C HIS A 54 22.69 -1.36 15.80
N ASP A 55 23.45 -2.36 16.25
CA ASP A 55 24.09 -2.30 17.57
C ASP A 55 25.30 -1.37 17.59
N LEU A 56 26.04 -1.29 16.48
CA LEU A 56 27.19 -0.40 16.35
C LEU A 56 26.79 1.09 16.24
N LEU A 57 25.53 1.38 15.86
CA LEU A 57 25.00 2.74 15.87
C LEU A 57 25.02 3.36 17.28
N LYS A 58 24.93 2.54 18.34
CA LYS A 58 24.95 2.99 19.75
C LYS A 58 26.31 3.52 20.21
N ILE A 59 27.37 3.28 19.43
CA ILE A 59 28.75 3.65 19.77
C ILE A 59 29.41 4.47 18.64
N GLY A 60 28.62 5.26 17.91
CA GLY A 60 29.14 6.21 16.94
C GLY A 60 29.54 5.61 15.59
N LYS A 61 29.17 4.36 15.29
CA LYS A 61 29.64 3.65 14.09
C LYS A 61 28.49 3.23 13.18
N LEU A 62 28.67 3.40 11.88
CA LEU A 62 27.82 2.76 10.88
C LEU A 62 28.54 1.52 10.34
N SER A 63 27.87 0.38 10.40
CA SER A 63 28.39 -0.88 9.88
C SER A 63 27.41 -1.54 8.90
N ILE A 64 28.00 -2.09 7.83
CA ILE A 64 27.35 -2.90 6.82
C ILE A 64 28.02 -4.29 6.81
N PRO A 65 27.46 -5.30 7.51
CA PRO A 65 28.01 -6.66 7.52
C PRO A 65 28.02 -7.33 6.14
N SER A 66 26.97 -7.10 5.36
CA SER A 66 26.87 -7.60 3.99
C SER A 66 26.01 -6.70 3.13
N CYS A 67 26.38 -6.60 1.85
CA CYS A 67 25.56 -5.97 0.84
C CYS A 67 25.91 -6.50 -0.55
N SER A 68 24.95 -6.48 -1.47
CA SER A 68 25.16 -6.86 -2.86
C SER A 68 24.42 -5.92 -3.79
N GLY A 69 24.91 -5.77 -5.02
CA GLY A 69 24.26 -4.90 -5.98
C GLY A 69 25.11 -4.63 -7.21
N VAL A 70 24.77 -3.54 -7.89
CA VAL A 70 25.43 -3.07 -9.11
C VAL A 70 25.68 -1.57 -8.99
N PHE A 71 26.93 -1.14 -9.16
CA PHE A 71 27.29 0.27 -9.21
C PHE A 71 26.84 0.94 -10.52
N PRO A 72 26.70 2.28 -10.57
CA PRO A 72 26.37 3.03 -11.79
C PRO A 72 27.25 2.76 -13.02
N ASP A 73 28.49 2.30 -12.81
CA ASP A 73 29.40 1.91 -13.90
C ASP A 73 29.20 0.46 -14.39
N GLY A 74 28.17 -0.23 -13.89
CA GLY A 74 27.81 -1.61 -14.21
C GLY A 74 28.55 -2.66 -13.40
N THR A 75 29.38 -2.28 -12.43
CA THR A 75 30.17 -3.23 -11.65
C THR A 75 29.31 -3.93 -10.61
N GLN A 76 29.15 -5.23 -10.79
CA GLN A 76 28.48 -6.08 -9.82
C GLN A 76 29.39 -6.35 -8.62
N PHE A 77 28.82 -6.34 -7.43
CA PHE A 77 29.53 -6.69 -6.20
C PHE A 77 28.69 -7.57 -5.29
N ASN A 78 29.38 -8.38 -4.49
CA ASN A 78 28.82 -9.16 -3.40
C ASN A 78 29.79 -9.07 -2.22
N LEU A 79 29.54 -8.11 -1.35
CA LEU A 79 30.37 -7.84 -0.19
C LEU A 79 29.90 -8.72 0.97
N LYS A 80 30.81 -9.59 1.41
CA LYS A 80 30.63 -10.47 2.59
C LYS A 80 31.50 -10.07 3.78
N GLN A 81 32.34 -9.07 3.61
CA GLN A 81 33.20 -8.53 4.64
C GLN A 81 32.55 -7.27 5.19
N GLU A 82 32.43 -7.20 6.52
CA GLU A 82 31.83 -6.06 7.20
C GLU A 82 32.65 -4.79 6.94
N ILE A 83 31.99 -3.74 6.45
CA ILE A 83 32.57 -2.39 6.35
C ILE A 83 32.03 -1.59 7.53
N VAL A 84 32.93 -0.91 8.24
CA VAL A 84 32.62 -0.09 9.40
C VAL A 84 33.26 1.28 9.23
N VAL A 85 32.52 2.34 9.53
CA VAL A 85 33.04 3.71 9.56
C VAL A 85 32.57 4.42 10.84
N ASP A 86 33.47 5.19 11.45
CA ASP A 86 33.13 6.10 12.53
C ASP A 86 32.39 7.31 11.98
N ILE A 87 31.27 7.68 12.60
CA ILE A 87 30.48 8.86 12.22
C ILE A 87 31.10 10.08 12.87
N PRO A 88 31.53 11.10 12.10
CA PRO A 88 32.09 12.31 12.67
C PRO A 88 31.10 13.01 13.61
N GLN A 89 31.62 13.56 14.72
CA GLN A 89 30.83 14.40 15.63
C GLN A 89 30.21 15.59 14.90
N GLY A 90 28.95 15.90 15.23
CA GLY A 90 28.20 16.97 14.59
C GLY A 90 27.66 16.66 13.18
N THR A 91 27.71 15.39 12.74
CA THR A 91 27.05 14.95 11.50
C THR A 91 25.54 15.11 11.61
N ILE A 92 24.91 15.84 10.68
CA ILE A 92 23.48 16.12 10.65
C ILE A 92 22.97 16.04 9.20
N GLU A 93 21.84 15.36 8.98
CA GLU A 93 21.14 15.27 7.68
C GLU A 93 22.04 14.79 6.52
N THR A 94 22.99 13.90 6.81
CA THR A 94 24.04 13.47 5.87
C THR A 94 23.72 12.13 5.22
N VAL A 95 23.74 12.07 3.89
CA VAL A 95 23.62 10.81 3.13
C VAL A 95 24.95 10.06 3.17
N VAL A 96 24.89 8.76 3.38
CA VAL A 96 26.03 7.84 3.30
C VAL A 96 25.96 7.03 2.01
N TYR A 97 27.09 6.96 1.32
CA TYR A 97 27.25 6.24 0.06
C TYR A 97 28.16 5.03 0.25
N LEU A 98 27.82 3.92 -0.40
CA LEU A 98 28.85 2.97 -0.84
C LEU A 98 29.63 3.63 -1.97
N ALA A 99 30.95 3.63 -1.86
CA ALA A 99 31.84 4.26 -2.80
C ALA A 99 32.85 3.24 -3.34
N LEU A 100 33.02 3.24 -4.66
CA LEU A 100 34.02 2.44 -5.36
C LEU A 100 34.84 3.36 -6.29
N PRO A 101 36.18 3.39 -6.21
CA PRO A 101 36.99 4.21 -7.11
C PRO A 101 36.73 3.87 -8.58
N ILE A 102 36.61 4.88 -9.44
CA ILE A 102 36.43 4.70 -10.88
C ILE A 102 37.72 4.17 -11.51
N SER A 103 37.61 3.22 -12.46
CA SER A 103 38.77 2.80 -13.26
C SER A 103 39.04 3.84 -14.35
N LEU A 104 40.27 4.36 -14.39
CA LEU A 104 40.73 5.32 -15.39
C LEU A 104 41.78 4.66 -16.27
N GLN A 105 41.61 4.78 -17.59
CA GLN A 105 42.55 4.21 -18.54
C GLN A 105 43.95 4.78 -18.33
N GLY A 106 44.93 3.90 -18.12
CA GLY A 106 46.34 4.28 -17.92
C GLY A 106 46.75 4.42 -16.45
N ASN A 107 45.80 4.39 -15.51
CA ASN A 107 46.10 4.32 -14.07
C ASN A 107 46.24 2.86 -13.61
N ASN A 108 46.94 2.67 -12.48
CA ASN A 108 46.99 1.37 -11.84
C ASN A 108 45.65 1.09 -11.13
N ASP A 109 45.00 -0.01 -11.51
CA ASP A 109 43.72 -0.42 -10.94
C ASP A 109 43.89 -1.14 -9.58
N TYR A 110 45.11 -1.57 -9.22
CA TYR A 110 45.41 -2.39 -8.04
C TYR A 110 46.31 -1.67 -7.03
N SER A 111 46.10 -1.91 -5.73
CA SER A 111 47.03 -1.53 -4.66
C SER A 111 47.14 -2.64 -3.61
N GLU A 112 48.28 -2.69 -2.91
CA GLU A 112 48.53 -3.62 -1.80
C GLU A 112 48.01 -3.07 -0.46
N ASP A 113 48.14 -1.76 -0.23
CA ASP A 113 47.86 -1.12 1.07
C ASP A 113 46.50 -0.39 1.15
N GLY A 114 45.60 -0.59 0.18
CA GLY A 114 44.27 0.03 0.19
C GLY A 114 44.29 1.57 0.09
N GLN A 115 45.34 2.15 -0.51
CA GLN A 115 45.39 3.60 -0.76
C GLN A 115 44.15 4.07 -1.54
N GLU A 116 43.63 5.24 -1.16
CA GLU A 116 42.24 5.68 -1.36
C GLU A 116 41.69 5.72 -2.81
N GLN A 117 42.50 5.45 -3.83
CA GLN A 117 42.07 5.65 -5.23
C GLN A 117 42.28 4.45 -6.16
N SER A 118 42.77 3.29 -5.69
CA SER A 118 42.77 2.08 -6.52
C SER A 118 41.40 1.38 -6.45
N ARG A 119 40.90 0.94 -7.60
CA ARG A 119 39.60 0.26 -7.69
C ARG A 119 39.61 -1.12 -7.01
N TYR A 120 40.76 -1.78 -7.04
CA TYR A 120 40.97 -3.09 -6.45
C TYR A 120 42.09 -3.07 -5.40
N ILE A 121 41.95 -3.96 -4.42
CA ILE A 121 42.98 -4.33 -3.45
C ILE A 121 43.47 -5.73 -3.83
N THR A 122 44.79 -5.90 -3.87
CA THR A 122 45.43 -7.19 -4.14
C THR A 122 45.36 -8.09 -2.91
N ARG A 123 44.96 -9.34 -3.10
CA ARG A 123 44.93 -10.36 -2.04
C ARG A 123 45.44 -11.70 -2.57
N SER A 124 46.36 -12.33 -1.86
CA SER A 124 46.85 -13.65 -2.24
C SER A 124 45.92 -14.77 -1.73
N ILE A 125 45.63 -15.75 -2.59
CA ILE A 125 44.85 -16.95 -2.25
C ILE A 125 45.57 -18.20 -2.75
N ASN A 126 45.36 -19.33 -2.08
CA ASN A 126 45.81 -20.62 -2.57
C ASN A 126 44.75 -21.24 -3.49
N VAL A 127 45.10 -21.45 -4.76
CA VAL A 127 44.24 -22.10 -5.75
C VAL A 127 44.71 -23.54 -5.94
N PHE A 128 43.81 -24.49 -5.69
CA PHE A 128 44.08 -25.92 -5.80
C PHE A 128 43.83 -26.42 -7.22
N ASP A 129 44.72 -27.29 -7.71
CA ASP A 129 44.56 -27.97 -8.99
C ASP A 129 43.40 -28.97 -8.92
N THR A 130 42.43 -28.81 -9.82
CA THR A 130 41.28 -29.71 -9.95
C THR A 130 41.44 -30.77 -11.04
N SER A 131 42.58 -30.78 -11.73
CA SER A 131 42.88 -31.72 -12.81
C SER A 131 43.60 -32.98 -12.34
N THR A 132 44.15 -32.96 -11.12
CA THR A 132 44.90 -34.06 -10.52
C THR A 132 44.36 -34.42 -9.13
N SER A 133 44.60 -35.64 -8.67
CA SER A 133 44.22 -36.09 -7.31
C SER A 133 45.20 -35.66 -6.22
N GLU A 134 46.26 -34.92 -6.56
CA GLU A 134 47.37 -34.60 -5.67
C GLU A 134 47.10 -33.37 -4.78
N ASN A 135 45.95 -32.69 -4.95
CA ASN A 135 45.56 -31.48 -4.19
C ASN A 135 46.70 -30.43 -4.11
N ALA A 136 47.51 -30.33 -5.16
CA ALA A 136 48.56 -29.32 -5.23
C ALA A 136 47.93 -27.92 -5.31
N SER A 137 48.52 -26.94 -4.64
CA SER A 137 48.06 -25.54 -4.68
C SER A 137 49.15 -24.59 -5.14
N VAL A 138 48.75 -23.53 -5.83
CA VAL A 138 49.58 -22.38 -6.17
C VAL A 138 49.00 -21.12 -5.53
N GLU A 139 49.86 -20.29 -4.96
CA GLU A 139 49.47 -18.97 -4.47
C GLU A 139 49.27 -18.02 -5.66
N VAL A 140 48.10 -17.37 -5.71
CA VAL A 140 47.68 -16.48 -6.79
C VAL A 140 47.15 -15.19 -6.18
N ASP A 141 47.62 -14.06 -6.70
CA ASP A 141 47.08 -12.75 -6.38
C ASP A 141 45.75 -12.52 -7.11
N VAL A 142 44.72 -12.20 -6.33
CA VAL A 142 43.38 -11.87 -6.82
C VAL A 142 42.98 -10.46 -6.45
N ALA A 143 42.05 -9.91 -7.21
CA ALA A 143 41.55 -8.57 -7.06
C ALA A 143 40.25 -8.54 -6.24
N GLN A 144 40.25 -7.83 -5.12
CA GLN A 144 39.04 -7.55 -4.34
C GLN A 144 38.62 -6.10 -4.57
N LEU A 145 37.33 -5.83 -4.76
CA LEU A 145 36.85 -4.45 -4.93
C LEU A 145 37.13 -3.62 -3.67
N ASN A 146 37.69 -2.43 -3.86
CA ASN A 146 37.96 -1.45 -2.81
C ASN A 146 36.68 -0.64 -2.51
N ILE A 147 35.68 -1.30 -1.92
CA ILE A 147 34.42 -0.67 -1.55
C ILE A 147 34.57 -0.07 -0.16
N GLY A 148 34.28 1.23 -0.04
CA GLY A 148 34.26 1.95 1.23
C GLY A 148 32.95 2.71 1.45
N LEU A 149 32.85 3.39 2.59
CA LEU A 149 31.76 4.31 2.90
C LEU A 149 32.26 5.76 2.77
N LYS A 150 31.45 6.59 2.12
CA LYS A 150 31.70 8.04 2.01
C LYS A 150 30.47 8.84 2.43
N PHE A 151 30.71 10.03 2.94
CA PHE A 151 29.68 10.94 3.41
C PHE A 151 29.38 12.04 2.38
N ALA A 152 28.13 12.45 2.27
CA ALA A 152 27.78 13.66 1.53
C ALA A 152 28.55 14.87 2.10
N GLY A 153 29.27 15.59 1.24
CA GLY A 153 30.14 16.71 1.63
C GLY A 153 31.64 16.40 1.52
N GLU A 154 32.02 15.13 1.42
CA GLU A 154 33.39 14.72 1.08
C GLU A 154 33.66 14.85 -0.43
N ASP A 155 34.95 14.83 -0.82
CA ASP A 155 35.30 14.71 -2.24
C ASP A 155 34.99 13.29 -2.75
N THR A 156 34.03 13.22 -3.67
CA THR A 156 33.57 11.99 -4.31
C THR A 156 33.86 11.95 -5.81
N SER A 157 34.67 12.88 -6.34
CA SER A 157 34.86 13.08 -7.78
C SER A 157 35.49 11.87 -8.49
N GLY A 158 36.22 11.02 -7.75
CA GLY A 158 36.86 9.80 -8.23
C GLY A 158 36.09 8.51 -7.95
N PHE A 159 34.81 8.58 -7.57
CA PHE A 159 34.05 7.42 -7.11
C PHE A 159 32.73 7.24 -7.86
N THR A 160 32.35 6.00 -8.06
CA THR A 160 30.97 5.62 -8.37
C THR A 160 30.24 5.32 -7.07
N LEU A 161 29.02 5.84 -6.92
CA LEU A 161 28.33 5.91 -5.62
C LEU A 161 26.97 5.21 -5.66
N ILE A 162 26.59 4.59 -4.55
CA ILE A 162 25.23 4.13 -4.29
C ILE A 162 24.79 4.67 -2.92
N PRO A 163 23.71 5.49 -2.85
CA PRO A 163 23.20 5.96 -1.57
C PRO A 163 22.56 4.80 -0.79
N VAL A 164 23.04 4.54 0.44
CA VAL A 164 22.67 3.36 1.24
C VAL A 164 22.03 3.67 2.59
N ALA A 165 22.32 4.83 3.18
CA ALA A 165 21.70 5.27 4.41
C ALA A 165 21.70 6.81 4.47
N LYS A 166 20.93 7.36 5.39
CA LYS A 166 20.99 8.78 5.75
C LYS A 166 21.01 8.92 7.27
N ILE A 167 21.94 9.69 7.77
CA ILE A 167 22.09 10.04 9.18
C ILE A 167 21.23 11.28 9.42
N LEU A 168 20.33 11.23 10.40
CA LEU A 168 19.59 12.41 10.86
C LEU A 168 20.49 13.25 11.75
N GLU A 169 21.06 12.64 12.79
CA GLU A 169 21.99 13.28 13.71
C GLU A 169 22.80 12.23 14.48
N ILE A 170 23.89 12.68 15.11
CA ILE A 170 24.59 11.98 16.18
C ILE A 170 24.31 12.70 17.49
N SER A 171 23.89 11.94 18.51
CA SER A 171 23.61 12.48 19.84
C SER A 171 24.89 12.77 20.64
N ASP A 172 24.76 13.51 21.73
CA ASP A 172 25.86 13.78 22.68
C ASP A 172 26.43 12.51 23.34
N SER A 173 25.70 11.38 23.28
CA SER A 173 26.14 10.06 23.77
C SER A 173 26.73 9.17 22.68
N ASP A 174 27.13 9.74 21.55
CA ASP A 174 27.66 9.05 20.36
C ASP A 174 26.66 8.10 19.66
N GLU A 175 25.38 8.10 20.04
CA GLU A 175 24.37 7.29 19.34
C GLU A 175 23.99 7.94 18.01
N VAL A 176 24.09 7.17 16.92
CA VAL A 176 23.78 7.59 15.55
C VAL A 176 22.32 7.29 15.23
N MET A 177 21.56 8.31 14.91
CA MET A 177 20.17 8.17 14.47
C MET A 177 20.08 8.17 12.95
N LEU A 178 19.63 7.05 12.37
CA LEU A 178 19.37 6.95 10.93
C LEU A 178 17.94 7.41 10.59
N ASP A 179 17.80 8.01 9.40
CA ASP A 179 16.51 8.38 8.83
C ASP A 179 15.76 7.11 8.40
N ARG A 180 14.74 6.73 9.17
CA ARG A 180 13.90 5.56 8.86
C ARG A 180 13.05 5.74 7.60
N ALA A 181 12.86 6.98 7.15
CA ALA A 181 12.17 7.28 5.90
C ALA A 181 13.09 7.11 4.68
N PHE A 182 14.40 7.00 4.87
CA PHE A 182 15.33 6.86 3.78
C PHE A 182 15.14 5.53 3.03
N ILE A 183 15.10 5.61 1.70
CA ILE A 183 15.06 4.45 0.82
C ILE A 183 16.40 4.41 0.05
N PRO A 184 17.24 3.39 0.24
CA PRO A 184 18.49 3.26 -0.51
C PRO A 184 18.18 3.13 -2.00
N ALA A 185 19.13 3.51 -2.86
CA ALA A 185 19.00 3.21 -4.29
C ALA A 185 19.06 1.69 -4.46
N CYS A 186 17.90 1.05 -4.68
CA CYS A 186 17.77 -0.40 -4.68
C CYS A 186 17.17 -0.95 -5.97
N LEU A 187 17.76 -2.02 -6.49
CA LEU A 187 17.25 -2.78 -7.63
C LEU A 187 16.13 -3.72 -7.20
N HIS A 188 16.23 -4.28 -6.00
CA HIS A 188 15.19 -5.09 -5.37
C HIS A 188 14.61 -4.34 -4.18
N TYR A 189 13.27 -4.31 -4.06
CA TYR A 189 12.64 -3.53 -3.00
C TYR A 189 12.98 -4.07 -1.60
N GLY A 190 13.29 -5.36 -1.49
CA GLY A 190 13.65 -6.01 -0.22
C GLY A 190 14.94 -5.50 0.43
N ALA A 191 15.80 -4.80 -0.32
CA ALA A 191 16.96 -4.10 0.27
C ALA A 191 16.55 -2.88 1.10
N SER A 192 15.30 -2.39 0.96
CA SER A 192 14.74 -1.34 1.79
C SER A 192 13.77 -1.93 2.81
N THR A 193 14.07 -1.69 4.09
CA THR A 193 13.18 -2.03 5.21
C THR A 193 11.85 -1.29 5.09
N LEU A 194 11.90 0.02 4.82
CA LEU A 194 10.70 0.85 4.65
C LEU A 194 9.80 0.35 3.53
N LEU A 195 10.34 0.06 2.33
CA LEU A 195 9.50 -0.47 1.23
C LEU A 195 8.84 -1.79 1.63
N SER A 196 9.60 -2.69 2.24
CA SER A 196 9.09 -3.99 2.69
C SER A 196 7.96 -3.86 3.71
N GLU A 197 8.10 -2.95 4.68
CA GLU A 197 7.06 -2.67 5.67
C GLU A 197 5.82 -2.04 5.03
N ARG A 198 5.99 -1.06 4.14
CA ARG A 198 4.87 -0.38 3.48
C ARG A 198 4.08 -1.30 2.55
N VAL A 199 4.74 -2.19 1.81
CA VAL A 199 4.01 -3.20 0.99
C VAL A 199 3.16 -4.11 1.88
N LYS A 200 3.69 -4.56 3.04
CA LYS A 200 2.93 -5.36 4.01
C LYS A 200 1.76 -4.57 4.62
N GLU A 201 1.95 -3.29 4.94
CA GLU A 201 0.89 -2.40 5.44
C GLU A 201 -0.25 -2.28 4.42
N ILE A 202 0.07 -1.98 3.15
CA ILE A 202 -0.95 -1.88 2.10
C ILE A 202 -1.67 -3.22 1.92
N HIS A 203 -0.94 -4.34 1.89
CA HIS A 203 -1.57 -5.67 1.83
C HIS A 203 -2.56 -5.89 2.98
N ALA A 204 -2.19 -5.56 4.22
CA ALA A 204 -3.08 -5.69 5.37
C ALA A 204 -4.36 -4.83 5.24
N LEU A 205 -4.25 -3.62 4.69
CA LEU A 205 -5.39 -2.74 4.40
C LEU A 205 -6.30 -3.33 3.32
N VAL A 206 -5.72 -3.85 2.23
CA VAL A 206 -6.45 -4.51 1.14
C VAL A 206 -7.23 -5.71 1.67
N SER A 207 -6.58 -6.59 2.43
CA SER A 207 -7.19 -7.79 3.00
C SER A 207 -8.33 -7.46 3.97
N ASN A 208 -8.13 -6.51 4.89
CA ASN A 208 -9.18 -6.07 5.80
C ASN A 208 -10.38 -5.49 5.04
N ARG A 209 -10.13 -4.64 4.04
CA ARG A 209 -11.19 -4.02 3.25
C ARG A 209 -11.98 -5.07 2.47
N ALA A 210 -11.30 -6.03 1.84
CA ALA A 210 -11.95 -7.12 1.11
C ALA A 210 -12.83 -7.99 2.03
N GLN A 211 -12.34 -8.36 3.22
CA GLN A 211 -13.13 -9.14 4.19
C GLN A 211 -14.36 -8.37 4.69
N ASN A 212 -14.24 -7.06 4.93
CA ASN A 212 -15.37 -6.24 5.35
C ASN A 212 -16.41 -6.09 4.23
N LEU A 213 -15.96 -5.93 2.99
CA LEU A 213 -16.82 -5.89 1.81
C LEU A 213 -17.57 -7.21 1.61
N LEU A 214 -16.89 -8.34 1.77
CA LEU A 214 -17.51 -9.65 1.67
C LEU A 214 -18.66 -9.80 2.68
N LYS A 215 -18.42 -9.46 3.96
CA LYS A 215 -19.46 -9.48 5.00
C LYS A 215 -20.64 -8.57 4.67
N ARG A 216 -20.37 -7.37 4.12
CA ARG A 216 -21.42 -6.42 3.71
C ARG A 216 -22.24 -6.95 2.54
N ILE A 217 -21.59 -7.58 1.56
CA ILE A 217 -22.25 -8.22 0.43
C ILE A 217 -23.13 -9.37 0.92
N GLU A 218 -22.61 -10.26 1.76
CA GLU A 218 -23.35 -11.38 2.36
C GLU A 218 -24.58 -10.88 3.15
N ALA A 219 -24.43 -9.82 3.96
CA ALA A 219 -25.54 -9.22 4.68
C ALA A 219 -26.59 -8.59 3.75
N GLY A 220 -26.18 -8.03 2.61
CA GLY A 220 -27.08 -7.43 1.63
C GLY A 220 -27.77 -8.43 0.70
N GLN A 221 -27.27 -9.67 0.60
CA GLN A 221 -27.84 -10.69 -0.30
C GLN A 221 -29.31 -10.97 0.05
N GLY A 222 -30.18 -10.83 -0.94
CA GLY A 222 -31.62 -11.04 -0.80
C GLY A 222 -32.41 -9.83 -0.30
N GLN A 223 -31.75 -8.82 0.27
CA GLN A 223 -32.41 -7.57 0.75
C GLN A 223 -32.17 -6.38 -0.19
N LYS A 224 -30.93 -6.21 -0.66
CA LYS A 224 -30.50 -5.08 -1.50
C LYS A 224 -30.66 -5.40 -2.98
N SER A 225 -30.88 -4.37 -3.80
CA SER A 225 -30.93 -4.55 -5.26
C SER A 225 -29.52 -4.83 -5.82
N PRO A 226 -29.37 -5.62 -6.91
CA PRO A 226 -28.06 -5.83 -7.54
C PRO A 226 -27.37 -4.52 -7.93
N GLN A 227 -28.13 -3.50 -8.35
CA GLN A 227 -27.61 -2.18 -8.69
C GLN A 227 -26.99 -1.48 -7.47
N SER A 228 -27.65 -1.54 -6.31
CA SER A 228 -27.13 -0.93 -5.07
C SER A 228 -25.86 -1.60 -4.54
N MET A 229 -25.65 -2.88 -4.87
CA MET A 229 -24.47 -3.66 -4.48
C MET A 229 -23.34 -3.61 -5.51
N MET A 230 -23.58 -3.02 -6.69
CA MET A 230 -22.61 -3.01 -7.80
C MET A 230 -21.27 -2.40 -7.37
N GLN A 231 -21.30 -1.30 -6.62
CA GLN A 231 -20.07 -0.65 -6.15
C GLN A 231 -19.24 -1.58 -5.25
N ASP A 232 -19.88 -2.38 -4.41
CA ASP A 232 -19.22 -3.33 -3.51
C ASP A 232 -18.54 -4.45 -4.28
N PHE A 233 -19.22 -4.98 -5.30
CA PHE A 233 -18.65 -5.99 -6.19
C PHE A 233 -17.48 -5.45 -7.01
N LEU A 234 -17.54 -4.21 -7.50
CA LEU A 234 -16.42 -3.57 -8.19
C LEU A 234 -15.21 -3.42 -7.28
N TRP A 235 -15.42 -2.97 -6.04
CA TRP A 235 -14.35 -2.94 -5.03
C TRP A 235 -13.78 -4.33 -4.78
N LEU A 236 -14.64 -5.33 -4.52
CA LEU A 236 -14.20 -6.69 -4.23
C LEU A 236 -13.43 -7.30 -5.40
N GLN A 237 -13.89 -7.09 -6.64
CA GLN A 237 -13.21 -7.54 -7.85
C GLN A 237 -11.80 -6.92 -7.95
N THR A 238 -11.69 -5.60 -7.77
CA THR A 238 -10.39 -4.91 -7.77
C THR A 238 -9.49 -5.50 -6.69
N LEU A 239 -9.91 -5.53 -5.43
CA LEU A 239 -9.07 -6.01 -4.32
C LEU A 239 -8.65 -7.47 -4.50
N ASN A 240 -9.58 -8.37 -4.88
CA ASN A 240 -9.28 -9.79 -5.10
C ASN A 240 -8.30 -10.03 -6.25
N THR A 241 -8.24 -9.13 -7.23
CA THR A 241 -7.24 -9.21 -8.31
C THR A 241 -5.82 -8.97 -7.79
N TRP A 242 -5.68 -8.10 -6.79
CA TRP A 242 -4.37 -7.68 -6.26
C TRP A 242 -3.90 -8.49 -5.06
N LEU A 243 -4.79 -9.13 -4.30
CA LEU A 243 -4.43 -9.95 -3.13
C LEU A 243 -3.34 -10.99 -3.45
N PRO A 244 -3.47 -11.85 -4.48
CA PRO A 244 -2.43 -12.83 -4.82
C PRO A 244 -1.11 -12.16 -5.25
N TRP A 245 -1.19 -11.01 -5.93
CA TRP A 245 0.01 -10.27 -6.31
C TRP A 245 0.77 -9.76 -5.09
N PHE A 246 0.07 -9.24 -4.07
CA PHE A 246 0.70 -8.83 -2.80
C PHE A 246 1.34 -10.02 -2.09
N GLU A 247 0.64 -11.15 -1.97
CA GLU A 247 1.16 -12.36 -1.32
C GLU A 247 2.45 -12.87 -1.99
N LEU A 248 2.44 -13.01 -3.33
CA LEU A 248 3.60 -13.43 -4.09
C LEU A 248 4.75 -12.43 -4.00
N THR A 249 4.45 -11.13 -4.11
CA THR A 249 5.47 -10.07 -4.04
C THR A 249 6.12 -10.01 -2.66
N ILE A 250 5.35 -10.10 -1.58
CA ILE A 250 5.85 -10.12 -0.19
C ILE A 250 6.73 -11.34 0.05
N SER A 251 6.38 -12.50 -0.53
CA SER A 251 7.19 -13.72 -0.43
C SER A 251 8.50 -13.66 -1.23
N ASN A 252 8.58 -12.78 -2.23
CA ASN A 252 9.74 -12.58 -3.08
C ASN A 252 10.36 -11.18 -2.86
N THR A 253 11.21 -11.06 -1.85
CA THR A 253 11.93 -9.80 -1.55
C THR A 253 12.87 -9.34 -2.67
N LYS A 254 13.17 -10.20 -3.65
CA LYS A 254 13.96 -9.88 -4.85
C LYS A 254 13.13 -9.29 -5.98
N TYR A 255 11.84 -8.99 -5.76
CA TYR A 255 11.02 -8.36 -6.80
C TYR A 255 11.62 -6.99 -7.20
N PRO A 256 11.72 -6.67 -8.50
CA PRO A 256 12.36 -5.43 -8.93
C PRO A 256 11.62 -4.18 -8.41
N THR A 257 12.36 -3.21 -7.87
CA THR A 257 11.79 -1.98 -7.29
C THR A 257 10.97 -1.18 -8.31
N HIS A 258 11.43 -1.13 -9.56
CA HIS A 258 10.76 -0.39 -10.63
C HIS A 258 9.44 -1.03 -11.05
N GLU A 259 9.39 -2.37 -11.10
CA GLU A 259 8.16 -3.11 -11.34
C GLU A 259 7.19 -2.93 -10.17
N LEU A 260 7.67 -2.99 -8.92
CA LEU A 260 6.86 -2.72 -7.73
C LEU A 260 6.18 -1.35 -7.83
N TYR A 261 6.95 -0.30 -8.14
CA TYR A 261 6.40 1.06 -8.30
C TYR A 261 5.34 1.12 -9.39
N SER A 262 5.63 0.55 -10.57
CA SER A 262 4.70 0.51 -11.71
C SER A 262 3.40 -0.22 -11.38
N LYS A 263 3.50 -1.38 -10.72
CA LYS A 263 2.34 -2.18 -10.30
C LYS A 263 1.52 -1.48 -9.22
N LEU A 264 2.15 -0.88 -8.22
CA LEU A 264 1.44 -0.11 -7.20
C LEU A 264 0.76 1.14 -7.79
N LYS A 265 1.36 1.78 -8.80
CA LYS A 265 0.72 2.88 -9.54
C LYS A 265 -0.50 2.42 -10.34
N GLN A 266 -0.43 1.25 -10.98
CA GLN A 266 -1.58 0.64 -11.64
C GLN A 266 -2.69 0.31 -10.64
N PHE A 267 -2.32 -0.24 -9.47
CA PHE A 267 -3.25 -0.51 -8.39
C PHE A 267 -3.92 0.76 -7.87
N GLU A 268 -3.15 1.81 -7.59
CA GLU A 268 -3.65 3.13 -7.17
C GLU A 268 -4.69 3.64 -8.16
N ALA A 269 -4.39 3.61 -9.47
CA ALA A 269 -5.32 4.05 -10.50
C ALA A 269 -6.62 3.24 -10.53
N GLN A 270 -6.56 1.91 -10.37
CA GLN A 270 -7.76 1.06 -10.31
C GLN A 270 -8.61 1.34 -9.08
N VAL A 271 -7.98 1.56 -7.92
CA VAL A 271 -8.69 1.92 -6.69
C VAL A 271 -9.34 3.30 -6.84
N MET A 272 -8.63 4.28 -7.43
CA MET A 272 -9.18 5.61 -7.71
C MET A 272 -10.41 5.55 -8.62
N ALA A 273 -10.43 4.67 -9.62
CA ALA A 273 -11.53 4.52 -10.57
C ALA A 273 -12.86 4.04 -9.94
N LEU A 274 -12.83 3.58 -8.68
CA LEU A 274 -14.03 3.26 -7.88
C LEU A 274 -14.74 4.51 -7.34
N THR A 275 -14.14 5.67 -7.61
CA THR A 275 -14.70 7.02 -7.45
C THR A 275 -14.54 7.77 -8.79
N PRO A 276 -15.29 8.85 -9.04
CA PRO A 276 -15.18 9.61 -10.28
C PRO A 276 -13.88 10.44 -10.30
N ALA A 277 -12.75 9.79 -10.50
CA ALA A 277 -11.40 10.37 -10.45
C ALA A 277 -10.53 9.88 -11.62
N ILE A 278 -9.62 10.75 -12.06
CA ILE A 278 -8.59 10.44 -13.04
C ILE A 278 -7.23 10.61 -12.36
N PRO A 279 -6.31 9.63 -12.46
CA PRO A 279 -4.97 9.75 -11.90
C PRO A 279 -4.17 10.90 -12.52
N ALA A 280 -3.30 11.52 -11.72
CA ALA A 280 -2.32 12.48 -12.22
C ALA A 280 -1.28 11.80 -13.13
N GLN A 281 -0.59 12.60 -13.95
CA GLN A 281 0.49 12.11 -14.80
C GLN A 281 1.61 11.47 -13.96
N CYS A 282 2.00 10.25 -14.32
CA CYS A 282 3.07 9.53 -13.65
C CYS A 282 4.43 10.14 -13.99
N GLN A 283 5.24 10.42 -12.97
CA GLN A 283 6.63 10.88 -13.12
C GLN A 283 7.58 9.67 -13.16
N PRO A 284 8.68 9.74 -13.94
CA PRO A 284 9.73 8.72 -13.90
C PRO A 284 10.29 8.54 -12.48
N LEU A 285 10.72 7.31 -12.18
CA LEU A 285 11.33 6.97 -10.91
C LEU A 285 12.73 7.62 -10.80
N LYS A 286 13.01 8.29 -9.69
CA LYS A 286 14.33 8.83 -9.38
C LYS A 286 15.06 7.88 -8.43
N TYR A 287 15.96 7.05 -8.97
CA TYR A 287 16.61 5.98 -8.21
C TYR A 287 17.50 6.47 -7.05
N ASP A 288 18.01 7.69 -7.15
CA ASP A 288 18.77 8.37 -6.11
C ASP A 288 17.88 9.01 -5.02
N LYS A 289 16.56 9.11 -5.26
CA LYS A 289 15.57 9.75 -4.38
C LYS A 289 14.24 8.99 -4.36
N LEU A 290 14.30 7.68 -4.12
CA LEU A 290 13.12 6.81 -4.20
C LEU A 290 11.99 7.22 -3.23
N TYR A 291 12.33 7.80 -2.07
CA TYR A 291 11.33 8.26 -1.10
C TYR A 291 10.34 9.27 -1.70
N ASP A 292 10.83 10.22 -2.49
CA ASP A 292 10.00 11.27 -3.11
C ASP A 292 8.95 10.70 -4.07
N ASN A 293 9.24 9.55 -4.68
CA ASN A 293 8.30 8.84 -5.56
C ASN A 293 7.35 7.93 -4.78
N PHE A 294 7.86 7.13 -3.83
CA PHE A 294 7.07 6.11 -3.13
C PHE A 294 6.19 6.67 -2.01
N ASN A 295 6.65 7.69 -1.28
CA ASN A 295 5.91 8.21 -0.13
C ASN A 295 4.53 8.81 -0.51
N PRO A 296 4.41 9.62 -1.58
CA PRO A 296 3.10 10.08 -2.03
C PRO A 296 2.16 8.93 -2.45
N LEU A 297 2.71 7.91 -3.11
CA LEU A 297 1.97 6.72 -3.55
C LEU A 297 1.42 5.93 -2.36
N PHE A 298 2.26 5.62 -1.36
CA PHE A 298 1.80 4.90 -0.16
C PHE A 298 0.79 5.71 0.64
N SER A 299 1.00 7.02 0.78
CA SER A 299 0.06 7.92 1.45
C SER A 299 -1.31 7.94 0.76
N SER A 300 -1.32 8.02 -0.57
CA SER A 300 -2.53 7.98 -1.39
C SER A 300 -3.27 6.65 -1.25
N LEU A 301 -2.57 5.52 -1.42
CA LEU A 301 -3.14 4.19 -1.26
C LEU A 301 -3.73 3.98 0.13
N ARG A 302 -3.00 4.38 1.19
CA ARG A 302 -3.50 4.30 2.57
C ARG A 302 -4.79 5.09 2.74
N ASN A 303 -4.86 6.32 2.23
CA ASN A 303 -6.06 7.14 2.29
C ASN A 303 -7.23 6.47 1.56
N LEU A 304 -7.03 6.06 0.30
CA LEU A 304 -8.05 5.41 -0.51
C LEU A 304 -8.59 4.12 0.12
N LEU A 305 -7.71 3.32 0.73
CA LEU A 305 -8.07 2.05 1.36
C LEU A 305 -8.66 2.22 2.77
N THR A 306 -8.39 3.33 3.46
CA THR A 306 -8.94 3.62 4.79
C THR A 306 -10.29 4.34 4.72
N LEU A 307 -10.58 5.06 3.63
CA LEU A 307 -11.85 5.77 3.47
C LEU A 307 -13.05 4.84 3.70
N VAL A 308 -13.79 5.10 4.79
CA VAL A 308 -14.97 4.34 5.18
C VAL A 308 -16.06 4.60 4.16
N GLN A 309 -16.36 3.59 3.35
CA GLN A 309 -17.49 3.66 2.44
C GLN A 309 -18.78 3.55 3.26
N GLN A 310 -19.54 4.63 3.30
CA GLN A 310 -20.86 4.65 3.93
C GLN A 310 -21.80 3.72 3.14
N ASP A 311 -22.48 2.80 3.85
CA ASP A 311 -23.45 1.90 3.23
C ASP A 311 -24.58 2.73 2.57
N SER A 312 -25.03 2.34 1.37
CA SER A 312 -26.15 2.98 0.68
C SER A 312 -27.48 2.73 1.39
N VAL A 313 -27.57 1.66 2.19
CA VAL A 313 -28.78 1.26 2.92
C VAL A 313 -28.43 0.96 4.38
N ILE A 314 -29.06 1.67 5.31
CA ILE A 314 -28.98 1.39 6.75
C ILE A 314 -30.33 0.84 7.21
N GLU A 315 -30.33 -0.32 7.88
CA GLU A 315 -31.53 -0.95 8.44
C GLU A 315 -31.68 -0.64 9.93
N PHE A 316 -32.88 -0.21 10.33
CA PHE A 316 -33.27 -0.04 11.72
C PHE A 316 -34.32 -1.08 12.10
N LYS A 317 -33.93 -1.98 13.00
CA LYS A 317 -34.84 -2.99 13.56
C LYS A 317 -35.72 -2.36 14.64
N TRP A 318 -36.98 -2.80 14.66
CA TRP A 318 -37.98 -2.36 15.62
C TRP A 318 -38.02 -3.27 16.85
N ASP A 319 -38.10 -2.68 18.03
CA ASP A 319 -38.56 -3.33 19.26
C ASP A 319 -40.09 -3.49 19.20
N ILE A 320 -40.53 -4.74 19.06
CA ILE A 320 -41.93 -5.15 18.95
C ILE A 320 -42.56 -5.57 20.29
N SER A 321 -41.81 -5.50 21.41
CA SER A 321 -42.27 -5.98 22.73
C SER A 321 -43.57 -5.35 23.23
N LEU A 322 -43.92 -4.16 22.73
CA LEU A 322 -45.15 -3.44 23.07
C LEU A 322 -46.26 -3.54 22.01
N PHE A 323 -46.03 -4.25 20.90
CA PHE A 323 -46.98 -4.28 19.80
C PHE A 323 -48.29 -4.97 20.17
N GLU A 324 -48.26 -6.13 20.83
CA GLU A 324 -49.49 -6.84 21.22
C GLU A 324 -50.32 -6.07 22.27
N LYS A 325 -49.64 -5.42 23.23
CA LYS A 325 -50.31 -4.76 24.37
C LYS A 325 -50.76 -3.33 24.06
N ARG A 326 -50.00 -2.61 23.25
CA ARG A 326 -50.14 -1.16 23.04
C ARG A 326 -50.08 -0.75 21.57
N ARG A 327 -49.98 -1.71 20.65
CA ARG A 327 -49.91 -1.44 19.21
C ARG A 327 -48.76 -0.49 18.84
N LEU A 328 -47.67 -0.55 19.61
CA LEU A 328 -46.55 0.38 19.57
C LEU A 328 -45.24 -0.36 19.27
N LEU A 329 -44.47 0.15 18.31
CA LEU A 329 -43.13 -0.27 17.99
C LEU A 329 -42.16 0.89 18.25
N ARG A 330 -40.92 0.56 18.61
CA ARG A 330 -39.89 1.58 18.86
C ARG A 330 -38.57 1.23 18.18
N THR A 331 -37.84 2.23 17.70
CA THR A 331 -36.46 2.05 17.26
C THR A 331 -35.63 3.29 17.62
N LEU A 332 -34.30 3.16 17.61
CA LEU A 332 -33.39 4.24 18.00
C LEU A 332 -32.30 4.40 16.96
N ILE A 333 -32.11 5.64 16.50
CA ILE A 333 -30.97 6.04 15.69
C ILE A 333 -29.83 6.38 16.67
N LYS A 334 -28.87 5.46 16.81
CA LYS A 334 -27.75 5.62 17.76
C LYS A 334 -26.80 6.75 17.37
N ASP A 335 -26.56 6.92 16.08
CA ASP A 335 -25.66 7.93 15.53
C ASP A 335 -26.40 8.78 14.48
N PRO A 336 -26.92 9.95 14.85
CA PRO A 336 -27.61 10.86 13.92
C PRO A 336 -26.73 11.30 12.74
N SER A 337 -25.40 11.32 12.89
CA SER A 337 -24.50 11.72 11.81
C SER A 337 -24.48 10.72 10.65
N SER A 338 -24.67 9.42 10.95
CA SER A 338 -24.72 8.34 9.96
C SER A 338 -25.91 8.44 8.99
N VAL A 339 -26.97 9.15 9.41
CA VAL A 339 -28.22 9.30 8.65
C VAL A 339 -28.44 10.70 8.09
N TYR A 340 -27.47 11.60 8.25
CA TYR A 340 -27.57 12.95 7.73
C TYR A 340 -27.76 12.93 6.20
N ASN A 341 -28.72 13.73 5.71
CA ASN A 341 -29.08 13.84 4.28
C ASN A 341 -29.49 12.52 3.60
N ARG A 342 -30.04 11.56 4.36
CA ARG A 342 -30.61 10.31 3.84
C ARG A 342 -32.13 10.38 3.73
N ARG A 343 -32.69 9.66 2.76
CA ARG A 343 -34.12 9.42 2.65
C ARG A 343 -34.53 8.28 3.57
N PHE A 344 -35.62 8.44 4.31
CA PHE A 344 -36.15 7.39 5.19
C PHE A 344 -37.37 6.71 4.57
N VAL A 345 -37.35 5.37 4.51
CA VAL A 345 -38.43 4.57 3.94
C VAL A 345 -38.79 3.42 4.88
N LEU A 346 -40.08 3.24 5.12
CA LEU A 346 -40.63 2.06 5.78
C LEU A 346 -41.00 1.01 4.75
N SER A 347 -40.59 -0.24 4.95
CA SER A 347 -41.24 -1.39 4.32
C SER A 347 -42.26 -1.97 5.30
N VAL A 348 -43.45 -2.29 4.80
CA VAL A 348 -44.56 -2.79 5.61
C VAL A 348 -45.16 -4.01 4.92
N LYS A 349 -45.29 -5.09 5.67
CA LYS A 349 -45.96 -6.31 5.26
C LYS A 349 -46.96 -6.73 6.32
N SER A 350 -48.11 -7.19 5.86
CA SER A 350 -49.23 -7.66 6.67
C SER A 350 -49.94 -8.78 5.91
N ASP A 351 -50.93 -9.41 6.52
CA ASP A 351 -51.81 -10.37 5.83
C ASP A 351 -52.75 -9.69 4.82
N ILE A 352 -52.83 -8.36 4.87
CA ILE A 352 -53.59 -7.52 3.95
C ILE A 352 -52.77 -7.26 2.66
N SER A 353 -53.44 -7.12 1.52
CA SER A 353 -52.77 -6.86 0.23
C SER A 353 -51.97 -5.55 0.24
N SER A 354 -50.87 -5.49 -0.53
CA SER A 354 -50.04 -4.28 -0.64
C SER A 354 -50.80 -3.07 -1.19
N THR A 355 -51.78 -3.29 -2.05
CA THR A 355 -52.64 -2.22 -2.61
C THR A 355 -53.51 -1.60 -1.53
N GLU A 356 -54.12 -2.43 -0.69
CA GLU A 356 -54.94 -1.96 0.43
C GLU A 356 -54.06 -1.34 1.53
N LEU A 357 -52.86 -1.86 1.77
CA LEU A 357 -51.89 -1.22 2.67
C LEU A 357 -51.51 0.20 2.24
N ASN A 358 -51.36 0.46 0.93
CA ASN A 358 -51.03 1.80 0.44
C ASN A 358 -52.10 2.86 0.81
N GLU A 359 -53.36 2.46 0.89
CA GLU A 359 -54.46 3.34 1.29
C GLU A 359 -54.64 3.38 2.81
N LEU A 360 -54.52 2.22 3.47
CA LEU A 360 -54.87 2.04 4.88
C LEU A 360 -53.74 2.45 5.83
N PHE A 361 -52.48 2.21 5.49
CA PHE A 361 -51.36 2.45 6.40
C PHE A 361 -51.15 3.93 6.76
N PRO A 362 -51.19 4.89 5.82
CA PRO A 362 -51.02 6.32 6.15
C PRO A 362 -52.06 6.87 7.13
N ILE A 363 -53.27 6.29 7.15
CA ILE A 363 -54.36 6.69 8.04
C ILE A 363 -54.45 5.86 9.33
N SER A 364 -53.76 4.71 9.40
CA SER A 364 -53.82 3.77 10.53
C SER A 364 -52.53 3.74 11.35
N ALA A 365 -51.44 4.23 10.77
CA ALA A 365 -50.14 4.37 11.41
C ALA A 365 -49.87 5.82 11.81
N LYS A 366 -49.26 6.01 12.98
CA LYS A 366 -48.72 7.29 13.44
C LYS A 366 -47.26 7.12 13.78
N LEU A 367 -46.41 7.92 13.15
CA LEU A 367 -44.97 7.99 13.44
C LEU A 367 -44.67 9.26 14.24
N SER A 368 -43.92 9.16 15.32
CA SER A 368 -43.47 10.33 16.11
C SER A 368 -42.31 9.97 17.05
N SER A 369 -41.87 10.94 17.84
CA SER A 369 -41.04 10.67 19.02
C SER A 369 -41.81 9.84 20.05
N ASN A 370 -41.10 8.98 20.78
CA ASN A 370 -41.68 8.14 21.83
C ASN A 370 -42.41 8.93 22.93
N ASN A 371 -41.98 10.17 23.21
CA ASN A 371 -42.58 11.01 24.24
C ASN A 371 -43.92 11.63 23.79
N LYS A 372 -44.09 11.91 22.49
CA LYS A 372 -45.30 12.55 21.94
C LYS A 372 -46.34 11.55 21.41
N ILE A 373 -45.95 10.32 21.10
CA ILE A 373 -46.82 9.35 20.40
C ILE A 373 -48.15 9.07 21.14
N VAL A 374 -48.12 8.99 22.47
CA VAL A 374 -49.33 8.70 23.28
C VAL A 374 -50.35 9.83 23.18
N GLU A 375 -49.89 11.07 23.21
CA GLU A 375 -50.75 12.26 23.08
C GLU A 375 -51.34 12.34 21.66
N LEU A 376 -50.51 12.11 20.63
CA LEU A 376 -50.97 12.11 19.23
C LEU A 376 -52.06 11.06 18.99
N VAL A 377 -51.94 9.88 19.60
CA VAL A 377 -52.95 8.82 19.49
C VAL A 377 -54.24 9.23 20.23
N ARG A 378 -54.13 9.70 21.49
CA ARG A 378 -55.31 10.07 22.31
C ARG A 378 -56.09 11.27 21.75
N SER A 379 -55.38 12.26 21.22
CA SER A 379 -55.97 13.50 20.71
C SER A 379 -56.28 13.45 19.21
N SER A 380 -56.15 12.28 18.58
CA SER A 380 -56.37 12.09 17.14
C SER A 380 -55.57 13.06 16.24
N LEU A 381 -54.42 13.54 16.72
CA LEU A 381 -53.53 14.44 15.96
C LEU A 381 -52.69 13.66 14.93
N SER A 382 -52.30 14.34 13.86
CA SER A 382 -51.41 13.78 12.83
C SER A 382 -49.99 13.60 13.39
N GLY A 383 -49.38 12.46 13.06
CA GLY A 383 -47.94 12.26 13.25
C GLY A 383 -47.13 12.78 12.08
N ILE A 384 -45.86 12.37 12.04
CA ILE A 384 -44.96 12.58 10.89
C ILE A 384 -45.57 11.87 9.68
N SER A 385 -45.65 12.57 8.56
CA SER A 385 -46.33 12.07 7.35
C SER A 385 -45.63 10.85 6.75
N LEU A 386 -46.43 9.90 6.27
CA LEU A 386 -46.01 8.67 5.61
C LEU A 386 -46.63 8.61 4.22
N THR A 387 -45.81 8.79 3.18
CA THR A 387 -46.27 8.87 1.79
C THR A 387 -46.09 7.52 1.09
N PRO A 388 -47.15 6.89 0.55
CA PRO A 388 -47.01 5.62 -0.16
C PRO A 388 -46.16 5.76 -1.43
N LEU A 389 -45.25 4.82 -1.64
CA LEU A 389 -44.44 4.71 -2.84
C LEU A 389 -45.04 3.65 -3.77
N PRO A 390 -45.26 3.95 -5.06
CA PRO A 390 -45.89 3.01 -6.00
C PRO A 390 -44.98 1.83 -6.35
N ILE A 391 -43.67 2.00 -6.22
CA ILE A 391 -42.65 0.98 -6.46
C ILE A 391 -41.63 1.00 -5.31
N ALA A 392 -40.96 -0.15 -5.09
CA ALA A 392 -39.86 -0.23 -4.17
C ALA A 392 -38.73 0.77 -4.57
N PRO A 393 -38.06 1.43 -3.60
CA PRO A 393 -36.88 2.24 -3.88
C PRO A 393 -35.81 1.45 -4.64
N SER A 394 -35.05 2.14 -5.51
CA SER A 394 -33.97 1.55 -6.33
C SER A 394 -32.90 0.84 -5.50
N GLU A 395 -32.73 1.25 -4.25
CA GLU A 395 -31.74 0.69 -3.33
C GLU A 395 -32.16 -0.68 -2.77
N LEU A 396 -33.46 -0.97 -2.76
CA LEU A 396 -34.05 -2.14 -2.13
C LEU A 396 -34.51 -3.16 -3.18
N LYS A 397 -34.39 -4.46 -2.86
CA LYS A 397 -34.95 -5.51 -3.70
C LYS A 397 -36.47 -5.54 -3.56
N PRO A 398 -37.25 -5.52 -4.67
CA PRO A 398 -38.70 -5.65 -4.58
C PRO A 398 -39.12 -6.97 -3.93
N MET A 399 -40.05 -6.89 -2.99
CA MET A 399 -40.59 -8.05 -2.25
C MET A 399 -42.09 -8.15 -2.51
N GLN A 400 -42.59 -9.36 -2.75
CA GLN A 400 -44.03 -9.57 -2.95
C GLN A 400 -44.81 -9.33 -1.66
N GLY A 401 -45.96 -8.64 -1.77
CA GLY A 401 -46.83 -8.34 -0.64
C GLY A 401 -46.33 -7.26 0.32
N VAL A 402 -45.27 -6.53 -0.05
CA VAL A 402 -44.70 -5.45 0.77
C VAL A 402 -45.06 -4.10 0.16
N ALA A 403 -45.59 -3.20 0.99
CA ALA A 403 -45.83 -1.80 0.66
C ALA A 403 -44.70 -0.92 1.22
N TYR A 404 -44.37 0.17 0.53
CA TYR A 404 -43.27 1.08 0.91
C TYR A 404 -43.80 2.48 1.16
N PHE A 405 -43.32 3.13 2.21
CA PHE A 405 -43.76 4.47 2.61
C PHE A 405 -42.56 5.36 2.89
N GLU A 406 -42.48 6.52 2.23
CA GLU A 406 -41.48 7.54 2.49
C GLU A 406 -41.87 8.38 3.71
N VAL A 407 -40.92 8.57 4.62
CA VAL A 407 -41.08 9.37 5.84
C VAL A 407 -40.76 10.83 5.53
N ASP A 408 -41.63 11.75 5.92
CA ASP A 408 -41.36 13.18 5.80
C ASP A 408 -40.31 13.66 6.82
N THR A 409 -39.05 13.66 6.38
CA THR A 409 -37.91 14.10 7.19
C THR A 409 -37.80 15.62 7.35
N LYS A 410 -38.64 16.40 6.65
CA LYS A 410 -38.71 17.86 6.80
C LYS A 410 -39.71 18.28 7.88
N ASP A 411 -40.52 17.35 8.39
CA ASP A 411 -41.43 17.60 9.51
C ASP A 411 -40.64 18.06 10.73
N ARG A 412 -41.10 19.13 11.38
CA ARG A 412 -40.46 19.67 12.59
C ARG A 412 -40.38 18.64 13.71
N ASN A 413 -41.37 17.75 13.84
CA ASN A 413 -41.33 16.67 14.82
C ASN A 413 -40.23 15.64 14.52
N TRP A 414 -39.90 15.42 13.25
CA TRP A 414 -38.79 14.56 12.85
C TRP A 414 -37.44 15.21 13.21
N LEU A 415 -37.28 16.49 12.88
CA LEU A 415 -36.06 17.25 13.18
C LEU A 415 -35.83 17.35 14.70
N ASP A 416 -36.86 17.73 15.47
CA ASP A 416 -36.80 17.82 16.93
C ASP A 416 -36.40 16.46 17.54
N MET A 417 -36.98 15.35 17.05
CA MET A 417 -36.69 13.99 17.52
C MET A 417 -35.23 13.58 17.27
N LEU A 418 -34.67 13.90 16.11
CA LEU A 418 -33.27 13.62 15.79
C LEU A 418 -32.31 14.44 16.67
N ASP A 419 -32.64 15.70 16.95
CA ASP A 419 -31.83 16.60 17.78
C ASP A 419 -31.82 16.15 19.26
N THR A 420 -32.98 15.80 19.80
CA THR A 420 -33.11 15.29 21.19
C THR A 420 -32.64 13.85 21.35
N ARG A 421 -32.32 13.15 20.26
CA ARG A 421 -31.99 11.72 20.21
C ARG A 421 -33.08 10.83 20.83
N ASP A 422 -34.34 11.25 20.69
CA ASP A 422 -35.48 10.48 21.16
C ASP A 422 -35.69 9.24 20.30
N ALA A 423 -36.20 8.17 20.93
CA ALA A 423 -36.58 6.96 20.18
C ALA A 423 -37.74 7.26 19.22
N ILE A 424 -37.65 6.69 18.02
CA ILE A 424 -38.72 6.71 17.03
C ILE A 424 -39.79 5.74 17.49
N ALA A 425 -41.04 6.19 17.52
CA ALA A 425 -42.20 5.41 17.87
C ALA A 425 -43.18 5.33 16.70
N LEU A 426 -43.61 4.11 16.38
CA LEU A 426 -44.62 3.81 15.38
C LEU A 426 -45.80 3.14 16.06
N HIS A 427 -46.94 3.81 16.09
CA HIS A 427 -48.20 3.22 16.55
C HIS A 427 -49.04 2.80 15.34
N VAL A 428 -49.51 1.55 15.30
CA VAL A 428 -50.35 1.04 14.19
C VAL A 428 -51.63 0.43 14.76
N ASP A 429 -52.78 1.03 14.48
CA ASP A 429 -54.04 0.59 15.08
C ASP A 429 -54.50 -0.82 14.64
N ALA A 430 -55.63 -1.27 15.18
CA ALA A 430 -56.13 -2.63 15.02
C ALA A 430 -56.60 -2.98 13.58
N ARG A 431 -56.71 -2.01 12.67
CA ARG A 431 -57.10 -2.26 11.27
C ARG A 431 -56.04 -3.06 10.51
N ILE A 432 -54.80 -3.09 11.00
CA ILE A 432 -53.68 -3.85 10.41
C ILE A 432 -53.24 -4.92 11.42
N PRO A 433 -53.86 -6.11 11.46
CA PRO A 433 -53.73 -7.05 12.58
C PRO A 433 -52.29 -7.53 12.78
N THR A 434 -51.64 -8.00 11.71
CA THR A 434 -50.25 -8.45 11.67
C THR A 434 -49.36 -7.39 11.04
N LEU A 435 -48.13 -7.25 11.52
CA LEU A 435 -47.20 -6.22 11.04
C LEU A 435 -45.76 -6.71 11.09
N GLU A 436 -45.15 -6.84 9.92
CA GLU A 436 -43.71 -6.87 9.74
C GLU A 436 -43.29 -5.52 9.15
N VAL A 437 -42.46 -4.77 9.87
CA VAL A 437 -42.02 -3.44 9.45
C VAL A 437 -40.53 -3.27 9.64
N VAL A 438 -39.88 -2.63 8.67
CA VAL A 438 -38.47 -2.28 8.72
C VAL A 438 -38.32 -0.82 8.31
N LEU A 439 -37.50 -0.06 9.05
CA LEU A 439 -37.15 1.31 8.69
C LEU A 439 -35.77 1.32 8.03
N TYR A 440 -35.68 1.93 6.85
CA TYR A 440 -34.43 2.09 6.11
C TYR A 440 -34.04 3.56 6.03
N ALA A 441 -32.74 3.84 6.11
CA ALA A 441 -32.16 5.09 5.64
C ALA A 441 -31.35 4.84 4.36
N LEU A 442 -31.83 5.41 3.26
CA LEU A 442 -31.35 5.24 1.90
C LEU A 442 -30.57 6.49 1.48
N ARG A 443 -29.44 6.29 0.79
CA ARG A 443 -28.61 7.40 0.29
C ARG A 443 -29.16 8.00 -0.99
#